data_AF-A0A920J3Y5-F1
#
_entry.id   AF-A0A920J3Y5-F1
#
_cell.length_a   1.000
_cell.length_b   1.000
_cell.length_c   1.000
_cell.angle_alpha   90.00
_cell.angle_beta   90.00
_cell.angle_gamma   90.00
#
_symmetry.space_group_name_H-M   'P 1'
#
loop_
_entity.id
_entity.type
_entity.pdbx_description
1 polymer ?
#
loop_
_entity_poly.entity_id
_entity_poly.type
_entity_poly.pdbx_seq_one_letter_code
_entity_poly.pdbx_strand_id
1 'polypeptide(L)'
;MDQEKNRNNQSHLEEDAGKSLHEDFEGQSGIDLNRAGTPLIEIVSEPDISSPEEAVAYLKSIHSIIKYLEISDGNMAEGSMRWMQMFR
;
A
#
# COMPACT_ATOMS: atom_id res chain seq x y z
N MET A 1 -25.79 -9.59 -3.20
CA MET A 1 -24.48 -9.73 -3.86
C MET A 1 -23.57 -10.29 -2.80
N ASP A 2 -23.27 -11.58 -2.87
CA ASP A 2 -22.33 -12.21 -1.95
C ASP A 2 -20.97 -11.58 -2.20
N GLN A 3 -20.38 -10.95 -1.19
CA GLN A 3 -19.01 -10.47 -1.30
C GLN A 3 -18.10 -11.69 -1.28
N GLU A 4 -17.39 -11.91 -2.39
CA GLU A 4 -16.37 -12.95 -2.48
C GLU A 4 -15.29 -12.69 -1.43
N LYS A 5 -15.01 -13.71 -0.61
CA LYS A 5 -14.16 -13.56 0.56
C LYS A 5 -12.71 -13.85 0.19
N ASN A 6 -11.97 -12.81 -0.16
CA ASN A 6 -10.54 -12.93 -0.44
C ASN A 6 -9.75 -13.26 0.83
N ARG A 7 -8.76 -14.14 0.70
CA ARG A 7 -7.91 -14.58 1.80
C ARG A 7 -6.60 -13.78 1.85
N ASN A 8 -6.14 -13.54 3.07
CA ASN A 8 -4.83 -12.95 3.32
C ASN A 8 -3.85 -14.09 3.67
N ASN A 9 -2.67 -14.06 3.06
CA ASN A 9 -1.60 -15.02 3.32
C ASN A 9 -0.73 -14.57 4.50
N GLN A 10 -0.27 -13.31 4.49
CA GLN A 10 0.66 -12.77 5.49
C GLN A 10 0.39 -11.30 5.79
N SER A 11 0.71 -10.88 7.01
CA SER A 11 0.79 -9.46 7.35
C SER A 11 1.86 -9.21 8.40
N HIS A 12 2.72 -8.22 8.17
CA HIS A 12 3.83 -7.87 9.07
C HIS A 12 4.11 -6.38 9.08
N LEU A 13 4.85 -5.95 10.10
CA LEU A 13 5.30 -4.57 10.24
C LEU A 13 6.60 -4.34 9.48
N GLU A 14 6.67 -3.23 8.77
CA GLU A 14 7.86 -2.75 8.07
C GLU A 14 8.13 -1.29 8.42
N GLU A 15 9.23 -0.77 7.90
CA GLU A 15 9.64 0.62 8.04
C GLU A 15 9.73 1.26 6.65
N ASP A 16 9.16 2.46 6.48
CA ASP A 16 9.23 3.18 5.21
C ASP A 16 10.66 3.70 4.96
N ALA A 17 11.03 3.73 3.69
CA ALA A 17 12.32 4.25 3.24
C ALA A 17 12.25 5.76 2.96
N GLY A 18 13.40 6.43 2.97
CA GLY A 18 13.52 7.82 2.54
C GLY A 18 13.12 8.03 1.06
N LYS A 19 12.74 9.25 0.71
CA LYS A 19 12.38 9.64 -0.66
C LYS A 19 13.60 10.11 -1.43
N SER A 20 13.84 9.54 -2.61
CA SER A 20 14.84 10.05 -3.56
C SER A 20 14.27 11.22 -4.37
N LEU A 21 15.05 12.30 -4.50
CA LEU A 21 14.75 13.50 -5.26
C LEU A 21 15.80 13.69 -6.35
N HIS A 22 15.33 13.90 -7.58
CA HIS A 22 16.19 14.05 -8.76
C HIS A 22 16.12 15.45 -9.41
N GLU A 23 15.24 16.32 -8.94
CA GLU A 23 14.89 17.57 -9.65
C GLU A 23 15.79 18.78 -9.33
N ASP A 24 16.64 18.70 -8.30
CA ASP A 24 17.45 19.84 -7.82
C ASP A 24 18.96 19.56 -7.73
N PHE A 25 19.41 18.41 -8.24
CA PHE A 25 20.80 17.96 -8.08
C PHE A 25 21.37 17.54 -9.44
N GLU A 26 22.14 18.42 -10.09
CA GLU A 26 22.77 18.12 -11.38
C GLU A 26 23.65 16.85 -11.28
N GLY A 27 23.21 15.77 -11.94
CA GLY A 27 23.90 14.48 -11.97
C GLY A 27 23.95 13.72 -10.63
N GLN A 28 23.18 14.14 -9.63
CA GLN A 28 23.16 13.54 -8.29
C GLN A 28 21.71 13.29 -7.84
N SER A 29 21.53 12.60 -6.71
CA SER A 29 20.21 12.37 -6.11
C SER A 29 20.20 12.91 -4.69
N GLY A 30 19.23 13.75 -4.37
CA GLY A 30 18.95 14.16 -2.99
C GLY A 30 18.16 13.09 -2.26
N ILE A 31 18.41 12.94 -0.97
CA ILE A 31 17.67 12.00 -0.11
C ILE A 31 16.90 12.80 0.94
N ASP A 32 15.57 12.72 0.90
CA ASP A 32 14.68 13.24 1.92
C ASP A 32 14.29 12.12 2.90
N LEU A 33 14.75 12.25 4.14
CA LEU A 33 14.55 11.26 5.20
C LEU A 33 13.30 11.52 6.06
N ASN A 34 12.45 12.50 5.72
CA ASN A 34 11.28 12.86 6.55
C ASN A 34 10.30 11.70 6.79
N ARG A 35 10.28 10.69 5.91
CA ARG A 35 9.44 9.49 6.05
C ARG A 35 10.20 8.24 6.52
N ALA A 36 11.53 8.28 6.55
CA ALA A 36 12.31 7.14 7.02
C ALA A 36 11.97 6.86 8.49
N GLY A 37 11.76 5.59 8.86
CA GLY A 37 11.28 5.25 10.22
C GLY A 37 9.76 5.16 10.36
N THR A 38 8.99 5.57 9.35
CA THR A 38 7.51 5.51 9.45
C THR A 38 7.05 4.06 9.46
N PRO A 39 6.24 3.62 10.44
CA PRO A 39 5.75 2.25 10.50
C PRO A 39 4.80 1.95 9.33
N LEU A 40 5.01 0.82 8.68
CA LEU A 40 4.16 0.29 7.60
C LEU A 40 3.58 -1.06 8.02
N ILE A 41 2.40 -1.39 7.48
CA ILE A 41 1.85 -2.74 7.52
C ILE A 41 1.81 -3.24 6.07
N GLU A 42 2.53 -4.33 5.79
CA GLU A 42 2.39 -5.03 4.52
C GLU A 42 1.29 -6.10 4.66
N ILE A 43 0.31 -6.10 3.75
CA ILE A 43 -0.75 -7.12 3.69
C ILE A 43 -0.62 -7.85 2.36
N VAL A 44 -0.29 -9.14 2.43
CA VAL A 44 -0.14 -10.01 1.26
C VAL A 44 -1.38 -10.87 1.12
N SER A 45 -2.13 -10.73 0.02
CA SER A 45 -3.27 -11.59 -0.28
C SER A 45 -2.82 -12.93 -0.88
N GLU A 46 -3.67 -13.94 -0.78
CA GLU A 46 -3.58 -15.10 -1.67
C GLU A 46 -3.77 -14.67 -3.14
N PRO A 47 -3.25 -15.43 -4.13
CA PRO A 47 -3.43 -15.15 -5.54
C PRO A 47 -4.83 -15.59 -6.03
N ASP A 48 -5.86 -15.21 -5.29
CA ASP A 48 -7.27 -15.56 -5.54
C ASP A 48 -7.98 -14.52 -6.43
N ILE A 49 -7.35 -13.37 -6.71
CA ILE A 49 -7.91 -12.28 -7.52
C ILE A 49 -7.68 -12.57 -9.01
N SER A 50 -8.78 -12.64 -9.78
CA SER A 50 -8.77 -13.06 -11.18
C SER A 50 -9.17 -11.97 -12.17
N SER A 51 -9.75 -10.86 -11.69
CA SER A 51 -10.16 -9.72 -12.51
C SER A 51 -9.72 -8.37 -11.94
N PRO A 52 -9.52 -7.34 -12.80
CA PRO A 52 -9.28 -5.96 -12.34
C PRO A 52 -10.41 -5.43 -11.44
N GLU A 53 -11.66 -5.81 -11.72
CA GLU A 53 -12.82 -5.41 -10.94
C GLU A 53 -12.76 -5.98 -9.51
N GLU A 54 -12.38 -7.26 -9.36
CA GLU A 54 -12.13 -7.88 -8.05
C GLU A 54 -10.99 -7.18 -7.30
N ALA A 55 -9.90 -6.84 -7.99
CA ALA A 55 -8.78 -6.13 -7.38
C ALA A 55 -9.21 -4.78 -6.80
N VAL A 56 -10.00 -4.01 -7.57
CA VAL A 56 -10.55 -2.72 -7.11
C VAL A 56 -11.51 -2.91 -5.94
N ALA A 57 -12.38 -3.91 -5.98
CA ALA A 57 -13.31 -4.21 -4.90
C ALA A 57 -12.57 -4.58 -3.60
N TYR A 58 -11.53 -5.40 -3.72
CA TYR A 58 -10.67 -5.80 -2.61
C TYR A 58 -9.91 -4.60 -1.99
N LEU A 59 -9.29 -3.75 -2.80
CA LEU A 59 -8.60 -2.57 -2.30
C LEU A 59 -9.56 -1.61 -1.58
N LYS A 60 -10.78 -1.43 -2.09
CA LYS A 60 -11.82 -0.62 -1.44
C LYS A 60 -12.28 -1.22 -0.11
N SER A 61 -12.36 -2.54 0.00
CA SER A 61 -12.75 -3.19 1.26
C SER A 61 -11.68 -3.01 2.34
N ILE A 62 -10.40 -3.24 1.99
CA ILE A 62 -9.26 -2.99 2.89
C ILE A 62 -9.18 -1.52 3.31
N HIS A 63 -9.29 -0.59 2.36
CA HIS A 63 -9.30 0.84 2.66
C HIS A 63 -10.44 1.20 3.64
N SER A 64 -11.65 0.66 3.43
CA SER A 64 -12.78 0.91 4.32
C SER A 64 -12.54 0.40 5.74
N ILE A 65 -11.93 -0.77 5.88
CA ILE A 65 -11.57 -1.35 7.20
C ILE A 65 -10.52 -0.49 7.90
N ILE A 66 -9.45 -0.11 7.21
CA ILE A 66 -8.36 0.70 7.76
C ILE A 66 -8.86 2.07 8.23
N LYS A 67 -9.72 2.72 7.43
CA LYS A 67 -10.37 3.98 7.80
C LYS A 67 -11.29 3.83 9.00
N TYR A 68 -12.09 2.77 9.02
CA TYR A 68 -13.02 2.50 10.11
C TYR A 68 -12.31 2.24 11.44
N LEU A 69 -11.15 1.57 11.40
CA LEU A 69 -10.32 1.30 12.58
C LEU A 69 -9.35 2.43 12.93
N GLU A 70 -9.33 3.52 12.16
CA GLU A 70 -8.44 4.67 12.35
C GLU A 70 -6.95 4.31 12.38
N ILE A 71 -6.55 3.27 11.64
CA ILE A 71 -5.15 2.82 11.55
C ILE A 71 -4.32 3.73 10.64
N SER A 72 -4.93 4.25 9.57
CA SER A 72 -4.29 5.16 8.61
C SER A 72 -5.35 6.05 7.94
N ASP A 73 -4.93 7.21 7.42
CA ASP A 73 -5.80 8.11 6.66
C ASP A 73 -6.18 7.57 5.28
N GLY A 74 -5.49 6.53 4.78
CA GLY A 74 -5.76 5.84 3.51
C GLY A 74 -5.55 6.68 2.24
N ASN A 75 -4.95 7.86 2.34
CA ASN A 75 -4.75 8.78 1.22
C ASN A 75 -3.68 8.31 0.22
N MET A 76 -4.13 7.71 -0.89
CA MET A 76 -3.25 7.27 -1.97
C MET A 76 -2.49 8.41 -2.66
N ALA A 77 -3.01 9.65 -2.67
CA ALA A 77 -2.32 10.79 -3.29
C ALA A 77 -1.09 11.23 -2.50
N GLU A 78 -1.10 11.02 -1.18
CA GLU A 78 0.01 11.32 -0.27
C GLU A 78 0.93 10.10 -0.06
N GLY A 79 0.49 8.91 -0.52
CA GLY A 79 1.26 7.67 -0.46
C GLY A 79 1.13 6.91 0.86
N SER A 80 0.14 7.25 1.69
CA SER A 80 -0.16 6.54 2.95
C SER A 80 -0.87 5.20 2.73
N MET A 81 -1.34 4.95 1.51
CA MET A 81 -1.74 3.63 1.03
C MET A 81 -1.13 3.37 -0.35
N ARG A 82 -0.49 2.21 -0.50
CA ARG A 82 0.16 1.73 -1.72
C ARG A 82 -0.35 0.33 -2.03
N TRP A 83 -0.35 -0.05 -3.30
CA TRP A 83 -0.74 -1.39 -3.73
C TRP A 83 0.11 -1.86 -4.90
N MET A 84 0.32 -3.16 -4.98
CA MET A 84 1.02 -3.81 -6.07
C MET A 84 0.29 -5.11 -6.41
N GLN A 85 -0.11 -5.26 -7.67
CA GLN A 85 -0.56 -6.55 -8.18
C GLN A 85 0.66 -7.30 -8.70
N MET A 86 0.96 -8.46 -8.09
CA MET A 86 1.96 -9.36 -8.63
C MET A 86 1.32 -10.21 -9.73
N PHE A 87 1.89 -10.16 -10.94
CA PHE A 87 1.59 -11.12 -11.99
C PHE A 87 2.55 -12.30 -11.83
N ARG A 88 2.02 -13.53 -11.78
CA ARG A 88 2.84 -14.74 -11.90
C ARG A 88 3.25 -14.99 -13.35
#